data_AF-F2TH54-F1
#
_entry.id   AF-F2TH54-F1
#
_cell.length_a   1.000
_cell.length_b   1.000
_cell.length_c   1.000
_cell.angle_alpha   90.00
_cell.angle_beta   90.00
_cell.angle_gamma   90.00
#
_symmetry.space_group_name_H-M   'P 1'
#
loop_
_entity.id
_entity.type
_entity.pdbx_description
1 polymer ?
#
loop_
_entity_poly.entity_id
_entity_poly.type
_entity_poly.pdbx_seq_one_letter_code
_entity_poly.pdbx_strand_id
1 'polypeptide(L)'
;MSRLFSGSLQTLVRWSGFDKSKLSAKWKTAVENFTKPGGGAENRLGKLNSVNIKHRDDNPVHKSHFNRDDNEWVISAEISGANGRKVCHIYEDGTGTTKKGEERR
;
A
#
# COMPACT_ATOMS: atom_id res chain seq x y z
N MET A 1 -19.84 -34.20 13.81
CA MET A 1 -19.29 -32.86 14.09
C MET A 1 -18.90 -32.20 12.78
N SER A 2 -19.71 -31.27 12.30
CA SER A 2 -19.46 -30.55 11.06
C SER A 2 -18.50 -29.40 11.35
N ARG A 3 -17.23 -29.52 10.94
CA ARG A 3 -16.30 -28.38 10.90
C ARG A 3 -16.73 -27.52 9.73
N LEU A 4 -17.53 -26.49 10.00
CA LEU A 4 -17.79 -25.44 9.03
C LEU A 4 -16.46 -24.73 8.77
N PHE A 5 -15.86 -24.99 7.62
CA PHE A 5 -14.75 -24.18 7.12
C PHE A 5 -15.30 -22.77 6.93
N SER A 6 -14.96 -21.89 7.87
CA SER A 6 -15.23 -20.46 7.78
C SER A 6 -14.46 -19.97 6.56
N GLY A 7 -15.16 -19.89 5.42
CA GLY A 7 -14.62 -19.31 4.21
C GLY A 7 -14.15 -17.90 4.57
N SER A 8 -12.83 -17.67 4.49
CA SER A 8 -12.26 -16.35 4.66
C SER A 8 -12.86 -15.47 3.58
N LEU A 9 -13.90 -14.70 3.92
CA LEU A 9 -14.32 -13.55 3.15
C LEU A 9 -13.06 -12.70 2.97
N GLN A 10 -12.46 -12.76 1.78
CA GLN A 10 -11.47 -11.80 1.37
C GLN A 10 -12.23 -10.49 1.30
N THR A 11 -12.08 -9.66 2.32
CA THR A 11 -12.63 -8.32 2.33
C THR A 11 -12.15 -7.65 1.05
N LEU A 12 -13.07 -7.35 0.13
CA LEU A 12 -12.71 -6.64 -1.10
C LEU A 12 -12.10 -5.30 -0.69
N VAL A 13 -10.80 -5.16 -0.88
CA VAL A 13 -10.07 -3.94 -0.55
C VAL A 13 -10.68 -2.80 -1.37
N ARG A 14 -11.19 -1.78 -0.68
CA ARG A 14 -11.75 -0.59 -1.34
C ARG A 14 -10.62 0.29 -1.85
N TRP A 15 -10.57 0.51 -3.15
CA TRP A 15 -9.59 1.39 -3.78
C TRP A 15 -10.18 2.79 -3.98
N SER A 16 -9.43 3.82 -3.63
CA SER A 16 -9.81 5.22 -3.85
C SER A 16 -8.59 6.11 -4.15
N GLY A 17 -8.84 7.39 -4.45
CA GLY A 17 -7.80 8.35 -4.80
C GLY A 17 -7.40 8.22 -6.26
N PHE A 18 -6.10 8.22 -6.54
CA PHE A 18 -5.60 8.08 -7.91
C PHE A 18 -5.98 6.72 -8.50
N ASP A 19 -6.41 6.73 -9.75
CA ASP A 19 -6.80 5.52 -10.46
C ASP A 19 -5.58 4.63 -10.73
N LYS A 20 -5.54 3.46 -10.10
CA LYS A 20 -4.46 2.48 -10.27
C LYS A 20 -4.27 2.03 -11.72
N SER A 21 -5.29 2.15 -12.57
CA SER A 21 -5.22 1.78 -13.99
C SER A 21 -4.40 2.80 -14.81
N LYS A 22 -4.28 4.04 -14.31
CA LYS A 22 -3.49 5.11 -14.90
C LYS A 22 -2.04 5.11 -14.43
N LEU A 23 -1.68 4.28 -13.46
CA LEU A 23 -0.30 4.09 -13.04
C LEU A 23 0.50 3.43 -14.17
N SER A 24 1.77 3.80 -14.30
CA SER A 24 2.67 3.04 -15.16
C SER A 24 2.76 1.59 -14.69
N ALA A 25 3.05 0.67 -15.62
CA ALA A 25 3.07 -0.76 -15.32
C ALA A 25 3.92 -1.10 -14.08
N LYS A 26 5.07 -0.44 -13.94
CA LYS A 26 5.99 -0.66 -12.81
C LYS A 26 5.38 -0.25 -11.46
N TRP A 27 4.77 0.93 -11.39
CA TRP A 27 4.10 1.42 -10.17
C TRP A 27 2.85 0.63 -9.83
N LYS A 28 2.10 0.19 -10.84
CA LYS A 28 0.95 -0.69 -10.65
C LYS A 28 1.38 -1.99 -9.99
N THR A 29 2.42 -2.64 -10.52
CA THR A 29 2.98 -3.87 -9.94
C THR A 29 3.54 -3.64 -8.53
N ALA A 30 4.18 -2.51 -8.27
CA ALA A 30 4.67 -2.17 -6.93
C ALA A 30 3.55 -2.06 -5.90
N VAL A 31 2.49 -1.30 -6.22
CA VAL A 31 1.32 -1.14 -5.35
C VAL A 31 0.60 -2.47 -5.13
N GLU A 32 0.44 -3.27 -6.18
CA GLU A 32 -0.14 -4.61 -6.09
C GLU A 32 0.71 -5.55 -5.22
N ASN A 33 2.03 -5.54 -5.37
CA ASN A 33 2.94 -6.35 -4.54
C ASN A 33 2.93 -5.94 -3.07
N PHE A 34 2.80 -4.66 -2.78
CA PHE A 34 2.76 -4.17 -1.42
C PHE A 34 1.42 -4.49 -0.72
N THR A 35 0.32 -4.46 -1.48
CA THR A 35 -1.06 -4.62 -0.98
C THR A 35 -1.64 -6.02 -1.14
N LYS A 36 -0.94 -6.94 -1.81
CA LYS A 36 -1.38 -8.34 -1.93
C LYS A 36 -1.46 -9.02 -0.55
N PRO A 37 -2.23 -10.11 -0.43
CA PRO A 37 -2.25 -10.90 0.78
C PRO A 37 -0.84 -11.37 1.19
N GLY A 38 -0.45 -11.14 2.45
CA GLY A 38 0.89 -11.40 2.97
C GLY A 38 1.97 -10.39 2.56
N GLY A 39 1.60 -9.32 1.83
CA GLY A 39 2.50 -8.23 1.45
C GLY A 39 2.82 -7.27 2.60
N GLY A 40 3.70 -6.31 2.34
CA GLY A 40 4.19 -5.35 3.34
C GLY A 40 3.08 -4.54 4.03
N ALA A 41 1.97 -4.24 3.33
CA ALA A 41 0.83 -3.54 3.91
C ALA A 41 0.06 -4.39 4.92
N GLU A 42 -0.25 -5.63 4.58
CA GLU A 42 -1.00 -6.54 5.47
C GLU A 42 -0.16 -6.94 6.68
N ASN A 43 1.15 -7.15 6.50
CA ASN A 43 2.06 -7.48 7.61
C ASN A 43 2.12 -6.36 8.67
N ARG A 44 1.84 -5.11 8.29
CA ARG A 44 1.87 -3.94 9.21
C ARG A 44 0.50 -3.59 9.75
N LEU A 45 -0.52 -3.59 8.89
CA LEU A 45 -1.86 -3.07 9.20
C LEU A 45 -2.89 -4.19 9.40
N GLY A 46 -2.49 -5.46 9.31
CA GLY A 46 -3.41 -6.59 9.29
C GLY A 46 -4.24 -6.62 8.00
N LYS A 47 -5.30 -7.44 7.98
CA LYS A 47 -6.18 -7.57 6.81
C LYS A 47 -6.63 -6.20 6.29
N LEU A 48 -6.38 -5.95 5.01
CA LEU A 48 -6.62 -4.65 4.39
C LEU A 48 -8.12 -4.43 4.15
N ASN A 49 -8.57 -3.21 4.44
CA ASN A 49 -9.95 -2.75 4.24
C ASN A 49 -10.04 -1.74 3.10
N SER A 50 -9.10 -0.78 3.03
CA SER A 50 -9.05 0.23 1.98
C SER A 50 -7.64 0.69 1.66
N VAL A 51 -7.43 1.09 0.40
CA VAL A 51 -6.18 1.67 -0.11
C VAL A 51 -6.54 2.94 -0.88
N ASN A 52 -6.04 4.07 -0.41
CA ASN A 52 -6.26 5.39 -0.98
C ASN A 52 -4.94 5.91 -1.55
N ILE A 53 -4.78 5.92 -2.87
CA ILE A 53 -3.55 6.38 -3.53
C ILE A 53 -3.58 7.91 -3.57
N LYS A 54 -2.66 8.55 -2.84
CA LYS A 54 -2.55 10.00 -2.83
C LYS A 54 -1.86 10.46 -4.11
N HIS A 55 -2.36 11.57 -4.65
CA HIS A 55 -1.77 12.25 -5.80
C HIS A 55 -1.92 13.76 -5.60
N ARG A 56 -1.08 14.51 -6.31
CA ARG A 56 -1.20 15.96 -6.44
C ARG A 56 -1.17 16.30 -7.92
N ASP A 57 -2.15 17.06 -8.40
CA ASP A 57 -2.23 17.49 -9.80
C ASP A 57 -2.09 16.29 -10.78
N ASP A 58 -2.82 15.20 -10.50
CA ASP A 58 -2.77 13.92 -11.22
C ASP A 58 -1.39 13.21 -11.25
N ASN A 59 -0.44 13.62 -10.41
CA ASN A 59 0.84 12.94 -10.24
C ASN A 59 0.90 12.22 -8.88
N PRO A 60 0.84 10.87 -8.85
CA PRO A 60 0.96 10.09 -7.62
C PRO A 60 2.42 9.85 -7.20
N VAL A 61 3.37 10.00 -8.13
CA VAL A 61 4.79 9.69 -7.91
C VAL A 61 5.53 10.95 -7.47
N HIS A 62 6.18 10.88 -6.32
CA HIS A 62 6.94 11.99 -5.75
C HIS A 62 8.13 11.46 -4.96
N LYS A 63 9.02 12.36 -4.50
CA LYS A 63 10.12 11.98 -3.61
C LYS A 63 9.61 11.72 -2.20
N SER A 64 10.22 10.77 -1.50
CA SER A 64 9.82 10.42 -0.13
C SER A 64 9.91 11.63 0.80
N HIS A 65 8.78 12.02 1.40
CA HIS A 65 8.77 13.08 2.43
C HIS A 65 9.20 12.57 3.81
N PHE A 66 9.25 11.25 4.03
CA PHE A 66 9.66 10.68 5.32
C PHE A 66 11.16 10.80 5.54
N ASN A 67 11.95 10.65 4.48
CA ASN A 67 13.38 10.83 4.53
C ASN A 67 13.80 11.80 3.43
N ARG A 68 14.11 13.05 3.78
CA ARG A 68 14.51 14.08 2.80
C ARG A 68 15.83 13.75 2.09
N ASP A 69 16.64 12.88 2.68
CA ASP A 69 17.89 12.39 2.11
C ASP A 69 17.64 11.23 1.12
N ASP A 70 16.46 10.58 1.20
CA ASP A 70 16.03 9.55 0.28
C ASP A 70 15.45 10.20 -0.98
N ASN A 71 16.25 10.22 -2.04
CA ASN A 71 15.88 10.78 -3.34
C ASN A 71 15.08 9.80 -4.21
N GLU A 72 14.70 8.64 -3.69
CA GLU A 72 13.89 7.70 -4.44
C GLU A 72 12.47 8.18 -4.64
N TRP A 73 11.93 7.79 -5.79
CA TRP A 73 10.54 7.98 -6.13
C TRP A 73 9.69 7.02 -5.31
N VAL A 74 8.55 7.50 -4.84
CA VAL A 74 7.57 6.74 -4.08
C VAL A 74 6.15 7.12 -4.48
N ILE A 75 5.22 6.22 -4.20
CA ILE A 75 3.79 6.49 -4.17
C ILE A 75 3.33 6.55 -2.72
N SER A 76 2.67 7.63 -2.35
CA SER A 76 2.01 7.73 -1.05
C SER A 76 0.65 7.05 -1.14
N ALA A 77 0.47 5.96 -0.41
CA ALA A 77 -0.83 5.30 -0.27
C ALA A 77 -1.24 5.33 1.20
N GLU A 78 -2.45 5.81 1.46
CA GLU A 78 -3.06 5.65 2.76
C GLU A 78 -3.84 4.36 2.82
N ILE A 79 -3.39 3.46 3.68
CA ILE A 79 -3.91 2.11 3.78
C ILE A 79 -4.60 1.97 5.12
N SER A 80 -5.81 1.42 5.12
CA SER A 80 -6.54 1.04 6.32
C SER A 80 -6.66 -0.47 6.37
N GLY A 81 -6.26 -1.06 7.50
CA GLY A 81 -6.43 -2.48 7.78
C GLY A 81 -7.03 -2.71 9.18
N ALA A 82 -7.11 -3.97 9.59
CA ALA A 82 -7.66 -4.38 10.88
C ALA A 82 -6.95 -3.74 12.09
N ASN A 83 -5.64 -3.47 11.97
CA ASN A 83 -4.82 -2.90 13.05
C ASN A 83 -4.75 -1.36 13.01
N GLY A 84 -5.45 -0.72 12.06
CA GLY A 84 -5.53 0.73 11.95
C GLY A 84 -5.26 1.28 10.56
N ARG A 85 -5.07 2.60 10.47
CA ARG A 85 -4.86 3.33 9.23
C ARG A 85 -3.52 4.05 9.27
N LYS A 86 -2.75 3.96 8.18
CA LYS A 86 -1.45 4.62 8.07
C LYS A 86 -1.13 5.02 6.63
N VAL A 87 -0.32 6.07 6.49
CA VAL A 87 0.25 6.46 5.21
C VAL A 87 1.55 5.67 5.00
N CYS A 88 1.60 4.92 3.91
CA CYS A 88 2.74 4.16 3.45
C CYS A 88 3.33 4.83 2.22
N HIS A 89 4.65 4.93 2.16
CA HIS A 89 5.37 5.21 0.93
C HIS A 89 5.75 3.88 0.30
N ILE A 90 5.23 3.64 -0.90
CA ILE A 90 5.48 2.44 -1.70
C ILE A 90 6.58 2.80 -2.70
N TYR A 91 7.66 2.03 -2.67
CA TYR A 91 8.79 2.18 -3.57
C TYR A 91 8.56 1.38 -4.85
N GLU A 92 9.38 1.68 -5.86
CA GLU A 92 9.24 1.12 -7.20
C GLU A 92 9.46 -0.41 -7.25
N ASP A 93 10.17 -0.95 -6.26
CA ASP A 93 10.44 -2.38 -6.08
C ASP A 93 9.27 -3.14 -5.41
N GLY A 94 8.23 -2.43 -4.97
CA GLY A 94 7.07 -2.99 -4.27
C GLY A 94 7.25 -3.14 -2.75
N THR A 95 8.37 -2.66 -2.21
CA THR A 95 8.55 -2.51 -0.75
C THR A 95 7.91 -1.20 -0.28
N GLY A 96 7.71 -1.05 1.03
CA GLY A 96 7.23 0.22 1.57
C GLY A 96 7.86 0.65 2.88
N THR A 97 7.63 1.90 3.24
CA THR A 97 7.93 2.45 4.57
C THR A 97 6.71 3.17 5.12
N THR A 98 6.53 3.15 6.44
CA THR A 98 5.44 3.87 7.12
C THR A 98 5.94 4.97 8.04
N LYS A 99 7.25 5.06 8.24
CA LYS A 99 7.93 6.07 9.04
C LYS A 99 9.39 6.20 8.59
N LYS A 100 10.03 7.31 8.96
CA LYS A 100 11.47 7.54 8.74
C LYS A 100 12.29 6.46 9.45
N GLY A 101 13.32 5.95 8.76
CA GLY A 101 14.27 4.99 9.32
C GLY A 101 13.72 3.57 9.51
N GLU A 102 12.54 3.27 8.95
CA GLU A 102 12.02 1.91 8.90
C GLU A 102 12.66 1.13 7.74
N GLU A 103 12.94 -0.15 7.96
CA GLU A 103 13.41 -1.03 6.90
C GLU A 103 12.34 -1.21 5.82
N ARG A 104 12.78 -1.22 4.56
CA ARG A 104 11.93 -1.45 3.39
C ARG A 104 11.46 -2.91 3.41
N ARG A 105 10.14 -3.12 3.50
CA ARG A 105 9.49 -4.44 3.53
C ARG A 105 8.12 -4.40 2.89
#